data_AF-A0A0W1JDU3-F1
#
_entry.id   AF-A0A0W1JDU3-F1
#
_cell.length_a   1.000
_cell.length_b   1.000
_cell.length_c   1.000
_cell.angle_alpha   90.00
_cell.angle_beta   90.00
_cell.angle_gamma   90.00
#
_symmetry.space_group_name_H-M   'P 1'
#
loop_
_entity.id
_entity.type
_entity.pdbx_description
1 polymer ?
#
loop_
_entity_poly.entity_id
_entity_poly.type
_entity_poly.pdbx_seq_one_letter_code
_entity_poly.pdbx_strand_id
1 'polypeptide(L)'
;MVIGIAQVAVMLAVIHWGVGLQPASAVGTVAFTLLVVAAFLALQQMLVAVLGPAGGKVAVLALLMLQLASSGGTYPVQTTPAFFQAVHPWLPMSYAVSGLREVITGGADGRLLVAVLVLVGVLVGSLAITAWRAGRMRTWTLSRLHPVLSI
;
A
#
# COMPACT_ATOMS: atom_id res chain seq x y z
N MET A 1 -0.28 -0.16 11.86
CA MET A 1 0.63 1.00 11.76
C MET A 1 1.89 0.81 12.58
N VAL A 2 1.83 0.50 13.88
CA VAL A 2 3.03 0.33 14.74
C VAL A 2 4.06 -0.63 14.15
N ILE A 3 3.65 -1.83 13.74
CA ILE A 3 4.55 -2.82 13.12
C ILE A 3 5.16 -2.30 11.80
N GLY A 4 4.38 -1.58 10.99
CA GLY A 4 4.86 -1.00 9.73
C GLY A 4 5.88 0.12 9.94
N ILE A 5 5.68 0.96 10.96
CA ILE A 5 6.65 1.99 11.35
C ILE A 5 7.95 1.34 11.82
N ALA A 6 7.86 0.28 12.64
CA ALA A 6 9.03 -0.47 13.08
C ALA A 6 9.79 -1.10 11.89
N GLN A 7 9.08 -1.71 10.93
CA GLN A 7 9.68 -2.27 9.72
C GLN A 7 10.43 -1.21 8.90
N VAL A 8 9.83 -0.03 8.71
CA VAL A 8 10.46 1.09 7.99
C VAL A 8 11.70 1.58 8.72
N ALA A 9 11.63 1.73 10.05
CA ALA A 9 12.76 2.15 10.86
C ALA A 9 13.94 1.17 10.75
N VAL A 10 13.67 -0.14 10.84
CA VAL A 10 14.69 -1.18 10.66
C VAL A 10 15.29 -1.13 9.26
N MET A 11 14.46 -1.03 8.21
CA MET A 11 14.92 -0.96 6.83
C MET A 11 15.82 0.26 6.58
N LEU A 12 15.41 1.44 7.04
CA LEU A 12 16.20 2.67 6.88
C LEU A 12 17.49 2.64 7.69
N ALA A 13 17.48 2.07 8.89
CA ALA A 13 18.67 1.87 9.71
C ALA A 13 19.69 0.96 9.01
N VAL A 14 19.23 -0.16 8.43
CA VAL A 14 20.09 -1.09 7.67
C VAL A 14 20.66 -0.43 6.41
N ILE A 15 19.86 0.37 5.69
CA ILE A 15 20.34 1.06 4.49
C ILE A 15 21.37 2.15 4.86
N HIS A 16 21.12 2.92 5.91
CA HIS A 16 22.00 4.01 6.30
C HIS A 16 23.33 3.49 6.90
N TRP A 17 23.27 2.53 7.82
CA TRP A 17 24.46 2.01 8.50
C TRP A 17 25.13 0.82 7.80
N GLY A 18 24.35 -0.01 7.10
CA GLY A 18 24.88 -1.18 6.39
C GLY A 18 25.35 -0.88 4.97
N VAL A 19 24.65 0.01 4.24
CA VAL A 19 24.96 0.32 2.84
C VAL A 19 25.64 1.69 2.69
N GLY A 20 25.59 2.56 3.71
CA GLY A 20 26.19 3.90 3.66
C GLY A 20 25.44 4.88 2.76
N LEU A 21 24.19 4.56 2.41
CA LEU A 21 23.37 5.38 1.54
C LEU A 21 22.99 6.69 2.26
N GLN A 22 23.42 7.81 1.70
CA GLN A 22 23.02 9.15 2.13
C GLN A 22 21.91 9.66 1.21
N PRO A 23 20.63 9.46 1.57
CA PRO A 23 19.54 9.99 0.78
C PRO A 23 19.64 11.52 0.70
N ALA A 24 19.37 12.09 -0.47
CA ALA A 24 19.40 13.54 -0.68
C ALA A 24 18.50 14.31 0.31
N SER A 25 17.40 13.68 0.77
CA SER A 25 16.60 14.16 1.89
C SER A 25 16.16 12.99 2.77
N ALA A 26 16.83 12.81 3.91
CA ALA A 26 16.49 11.77 4.89
C ALA A 26 15.02 11.89 5.38
N VAL A 27 14.55 13.13 5.58
CA VAL A 27 13.16 13.39 5.97
C VAL A 27 12.19 13.03 4.85
N GLY A 28 12.52 13.35 3.60
CA GLY A 28 11.72 12.98 2.43
C GLY A 28 11.61 11.47 2.26
N THR A 29 12.70 10.72 2.48
CA THR A 29 12.70 9.25 2.40
C THR A 29 11.82 8.61 3.48
N VAL A 30 11.91 9.11 4.72
CA VAL A 30 11.06 8.63 5.83
C VAL A 30 9.58 8.90 5.52
N ALA A 31 9.24 10.14 5.16
CA ALA A 31 7.86 10.53 4.89
C ALA A 31 7.25 9.73 3.72
N PHE A 32 8.01 9.56 2.63
CA PHE A 32 7.57 8.77 1.48
C PHE A 32 7.36 7.30 1.82
N THR A 33 8.30 6.69 2.56
CA THR A 33 8.17 5.27 2.95
C THR A 33 6.99 5.06 3.90
N LEU A 34 6.72 6.00 4.81
CA LEU A 34 5.52 5.96 5.67
C LEU A 34 4.23 6.09 4.85
N LEU A 35 4.21 6.96 3.83
CA LEU A 35 3.08 7.08 2.91
C LEU A 35 2.82 5.78 2.17
N VAL A 36 3.86 5.11 1.68
CA VAL A 36 3.75 3.79 1.03
C VAL A 36 3.14 2.77 2.00
N VAL A 37 3.67 2.65 3.22
CA VAL A 37 3.12 1.72 4.23
C VAL A 37 1.64 2.01 4.52
N ALA A 38 1.28 3.29 4.68
CA ALA A 38 -0.09 3.68 4.93
C ALA A 38 -1.03 3.31 3.76
N ALA A 39 -0.64 3.64 2.53
CA ALA A 39 -1.44 3.38 1.32
C ALA A 39 -1.69 1.88 1.13
N PHE A 40 -0.66 1.06 1.29
CA PHE A 40 -0.76 -0.39 1.13
C PHE A 40 -1.59 -1.05 2.22
N LEU A 41 -1.44 -0.63 3.48
CA LEU A 41 -2.27 -1.15 4.57
C LEU A 41 -3.74 -0.77 4.38
N ALA A 42 -4.04 0.45 3.95
CA ALA A 42 -5.40 0.88 3.64
C ALA A 42 -6.00 0.07 2.47
N LEU A 43 -5.23 -0.16 1.40
CA LEU A 43 -5.66 -0.97 0.26
C LEU A 43 -5.97 -2.42 0.65
N GLN A 44 -5.10 -3.04 1.43
CA GLN A 44 -5.31 -4.41 1.94
C GLN A 44 -6.54 -4.48 2.84
N GLN A 45 -6.71 -3.50 3.73
CA GLN A 45 -7.86 -3.42 4.62
C GLN A 45 -9.16 -3.25 3.82
N MET A 46 -9.16 -2.43 2.77
CA MET A 46 -10.29 -2.25 1.86
C MET A 46 -10.70 -3.56 1.21
N LEU A 47 -9.74 -4.33 0.67
CA LEU A 47 -10.01 -5.62 0.04
C LEU A 47 -10.65 -6.61 1.03
N VAL A 48 -10.15 -6.67 2.26
CA VAL A 48 -10.72 -7.51 3.32
C VAL A 48 -12.12 -7.03 3.72
N ALA A 49 -12.35 -5.72 3.80
CA ALA A 49 -13.65 -5.15 4.14
C ALA A 49 -14.72 -5.37 3.04
N VAL A 50 -14.31 -5.40 1.76
CA VAL A 50 -15.21 -5.56 0.62
C VAL A 50 -15.53 -7.03 0.34
N LEU A 51 -14.54 -7.92 0.36
CA LEU A 51 -14.67 -9.34 0.02
C LEU A 51 -14.88 -10.27 1.24
N GLY A 52 -14.79 -9.73 2.45
CA GLY A 52 -14.87 -10.48 3.70
C GLY A 52 -13.55 -11.19 4.08
N PRO A 53 -13.48 -11.82 5.26
CA PRO A 53 -12.22 -12.31 5.85
C PRO A 53 -11.53 -13.42 5.05
N ALA A 54 -12.29 -14.29 4.39
CA ALA A 54 -11.75 -15.40 3.60
C ALA A 54 -11.37 -14.96 2.18
N GLY A 55 -12.31 -14.38 1.44
CA GLY A 55 -12.07 -13.90 0.07
C GLY A 55 -11.07 -12.74 0.00
N GLY A 56 -11.10 -11.84 0.98
CA GLY A 56 -10.19 -10.71 1.05
C GLY A 56 -8.72 -11.11 1.24
N LYS A 57 -8.43 -12.15 2.03
CA LYS A 57 -7.05 -12.65 2.20
C LYS A 57 -6.50 -13.22 0.90
N VAL A 58 -7.31 -13.99 0.16
CA VAL A 58 -6.92 -14.54 -1.14
C VAL A 58 -6.69 -13.42 -2.15
N ALA A 59 -7.57 -12.41 -2.19
CA ALA A 59 -7.41 -11.26 -3.07
C ALA A 59 -6.17 -10.43 -2.72
N VAL A 60 -5.88 -10.21 -1.44
CA VAL A 60 -4.65 -9.55 -0.98
C VAL A 60 -3.42 -10.33 -1.43
N LEU A 61 -3.40 -11.66 -1.25
CA LEU A 61 -2.27 -12.49 -1.68
C LEU A 61 -2.07 -12.43 -3.20
N ALA A 62 -3.14 -12.57 -4.00
CA ALA A 62 -3.06 -12.47 -5.45
C ALA A 62 -2.53 -11.10 -5.90
N LEU A 63 -3.04 -10.02 -5.29
CA LEU A 63 -2.60 -8.65 -5.55
C LEU A 63 -1.13 -8.42 -5.12
N LEU A 64 -0.69 -9.02 -4.02
CA LEU A 64 0.72 -8.97 -3.59
C LEU A 64 1.64 -9.67 -4.59
N MET A 65 1.27 -10.85 -5.06
CA MET A 65 2.05 -11.57 -6.07
C MET A 65 2.15 -10.79 -7.39
N LEU A 66 1.03 -10.23 -7.85
CA LEU A 66 0.97 -9.43 -9.06
C LEU A 66 1.81 -8.15 -8.95
N GLN A 67 1.74 -7.46 -7.81
CA GLN A 67 2.54 -6.27 -7.55
C GLN A 67 4.03 -6.57 -7.48
N LEU A 68 4.43 -7.66 -6.84
CA LEU A 68 5.83 -8.04 -6.75
C LEU A 68 6.40 -8.35 -8.14
N ALA A 69 5.69 -9.15 -8.94
CA ALA A 69 6.08 -9.48 -10.31
C ALA A 69 6.15 -8.24 -11.21
N SER A 70 5.26 -7.26 -11.00
CA SER A 70 5.20 -6.04 -11.82
C SER A 70 6.13 -4.93 -11.31
N SER A 71 6.62 -4.97 -10.07
CA SER A 71 7.37 -3.84 -9.47
C SER A 71 8.70 -3.49 -10.14
N GLY A 72 9.17 -4.30 -11.10
CA GLY A 72 10.40 -4.05 -11.85
C GLY A 72 11.67 -4.07 -10.98
N GLY A 73 11.61 -4.66 -9.79
CA GLY A 73 12.71 -4.64 -8.81
C GLY A 73 13.97 -5.41 -9.24
N THR A 74 13.80 -6.49 -10.00
CA THR A 74 14.90 -7.35 -10.49
C THR A 74 15.06 -7.35 -12.01
N TYR A 75 14.03 -7.03 -12.78
CA TYR A 75 14.08 -6.94 -14.25
C TYR A 75 13.31 -5.70 -14.75
N PRO A 76 13.83 -5.01 -15.78
CA PRO A 76 13.13 -3.88 -16.37
C PRO A 76 11.79 -4.32 -16.95
N VAL A 77 10.75 -3.51 -16.74
CA VAL A 77 9.37 -3.81 -17.14
C VAL A 77 9.21 -4.09 -18.63
N GLN A 78 10.17 -3.63 -19.45
CA GLN A 78 10.19 -3.85 -20.89
C GLN A 78 10.44 -5.31 -21.30
N THR A 79 11.02 -6.16 -20.44
CA THR A 79 11.26 -7.58 -20.74
C THR A 79 10.15 -8.50 -20.24
N THR A 80 9.15 -7.96 -19.54
CA THR A 80 8.03 -8.74 -19.01
C THR A 80 6.90 -8.83 -20.06
N PRO A 81 6.17 -9.96 -20.17
CA PRO A 81 5.07 -10.11 -21.12
C PRO A 81 4.07 -8.95 -21.09
N ALA A 82 3.49 -8.62 -22.26
CA ALA A 82 2.64 -7.43 -22.48
C ALA A 82 1.50 -7.27 -21.45
N PHE A 83 1.00 -8.38 -20.90
CA PHE A 83 0.01 -8.39 -19.82
C PHE A 83 0.52 -7.63 -18.57
N PHE A 84 1.74 -7.89 -18.12
CA PHE A 84 2.31 -7.21 -16.95
C PHE A 84 2.68 -5.76 -17.26
N GLN A 85 3.08 -5.45 -18.50
CA GLN A 85 3.30 -4.06 -18.93
C GLN A 85 2.01 -3.23 -18.93
N ALA A 86 0.87 -3.84 -19.30
CA ALA A 86 -0.43 -3.17 -19.30
C ALA A 86 -0.97 -2.95 -17.88
N VAL A 87 -0.68 -3.86 -16.95
CA VAL A 87 -1.10 -3.78 -15.54
C VAL A 87 -0.18 -2.88 -14.72
N HIS A 88 1.10 -2.79 -15.09
CA HIS A 88 2.13 -1.97 -14.42
C HIS A 88 1.68 -0.53 -14.05
N PRO A 89 1.05 0.26 -14.95
CA PRO A 89 0.67 1.63 -14.66
C PRO A 89 -0.49 1.75 -13.67
N TRP A 90 -1.22 0.66 -13.42
CA TRP A 90 -2.38 0.65 -12.52
C TRP A 90 -2.00 0.23 -11.10
N LEU A 91 -0.76 -0.25 -10.89
CA LEU A 91 -0.33 -0.79 -9.61
C LEU A 91 0.36 0.29 -8.76
N PRO A 92 -0.11 0.53 -7.52
CA PRO A 92 0.52 1.50 -6.62
C PRO A 92 1.97 1.15 -6.28
N MET A 93 2.34 -0.13 -6.37
CA MET A 93 3.71 -0.62 -6.17
C MET A 93 4.72 0.00 -7.15
N SER A 94 4.32 0.19 -8.41
CA SER A 94 5.19 0.77 -9.43
C SER A 94 5.50 2.25 -9.14
N TYR A 95 4.53 2.99 -8.62
CA TYR A 95 4.71 4.36 -8.17
C TYR A 95 5.53 4.45 -6.88
N ALA A 96 5.37 3.50 -5.97
CA ALA A 96 6.21 3.41 -4.78
C ALA A 96 7.69 3.19 -5.13
N VAL A 97 8.01 2.27 -6.04
CA VAL A 97 9.41 1.99 -6.44
C VAL A 97 10.05 3.16 -7.19
N SER A 98 9.31 3.75 -8.14
CA SER A 98 9.81 4.91 -8.91
C SER A 98 9.97 6.16 -8.04
N GLY A 99 9.02 6.46 -7.16
CA GLY A 99 9.12 7.58 -6.22
C GLY A 99 10.23 7.37 -5.18
N LEU A 100 10.41 6.14 -4.68
CA LEU A 100 11.51 5.85 -3.75
C LEU A 100 12.88 6.03 -4.42
N ARG A 101 13.03 5.60 -5.69
CA ARG A 101 14.24 5.83 -6.47
C ARG A 101 14.56 7.32 -6.56
N GLU A 102 13.57 8.12 -6.93
CA GLU A 102 13.69 9.57 -7.11
C GLU A 102 14.08 10.28 -5.79
N VAL A 103 13.46 9.92 -4.68
CA VAL A 103 13.73 10.48 -3.34
C VAL A 103 15.13 10.14 -2.85
N ILE A 104 15.62 8.94 -3.17
CA ILE A 104 16.97 8.50 -2.79
C ILE A 104 18.02 9.20 -3.66
N THR A 105 17.80 9.27 -4.99
CA THR A 105 18.76 9.88 -5.93
C THR A 105 18.70 11.40 -5.94
N GLY A 106 17.70 12.03 -5.30
CA GLY A 106 17.52 13.48 -5.30
C GLY A 106 17.10 14.03 -6.67
N GLY A 107 16.54 13.17 -7.53
CA GLY A 107 16.08 13.60 -8.84
C GLY A 107 14.88 14.54 -8.69
N ALA A 108 14.91 15.66 -9.38
CA ALA A 108 13.84 16.65 -9.37
C ALA A 108 12.83 16.41 -10.50
N ASP A 109 12.62 15.16 -10.94
CA ASP A 109 11.58 14.88 -11.93
C ASP A 109 10.19 14.92 -11.28
N GLY A 110 9.22 15.47 -12.01
CA GLY A 110 7.79 15.46 -11.63
C GLY A 110 7.19 14.05 -11.39
N ARG A 111 7.97 12.99 -11.63
CA ARG A 111 7.64 11.60 -11.29
C ARG A 111 7.39 11.41 -9.79
N LEU A 112 8.12 12.11 -8.93
CA LEU A 112 7.89 12.04 -7.48
C LEU A 112 6.50 12.59 -7.11
N LEU A 113 6.11 13.74 -7.68
CA LEU A 113 4.80 14.32 -7.45
C LEU A 113 3.68 13.40 -7.93
N VAL A 114 3.83 12.80 -9.11
CA VAL A 114 2.85 11.82 -9.62
C VAL A 114 2.76 10.61 -8.68
N ALA A 115 3.89 10.06 -8.23
CA ALA A 115 3.90 8.93 -7.31
C ALA A 115 3.21 9.26 -5.97
N VAL A 116 3.49 10.44 -5.40
CA VAL A 116 2.83 10.91 -4.17
C VAL A 116 1.33 11.07 -4.38
N LEU A 117 0.90 11.73 -5.46
CA LEU A 117 -0.52 11.95 -5.76
C LEU A 117 -1.28 10.62 -5.93
N VAL A 118 -0.70 9.66 -6.65
CA VAL A 118 -1.31 8.33 -6.82
C VAL A 118 -1.40 7.60 -5.49
N LEU A 119 -0.34 7.57 -4.69
CA LEU A 119 -0.34 6.90 -3.38
C LEU A 119 -1.33 7.54 -2.40
N VAL A 120 -1.40 8.87 -2.36
CA VAL A 120 -2.39 9.61 -1.55
C VAL A 120 -3.80 9.30 -2.05
N GLY A 121 -4.03 9.28 -3.36
CA GLY A 121 -5.33 8.91 -3.95
C GLY A 121 -5.76 7.50 -3.56
N VAL A 122 -4.84 6.52 -3.63
CA VAL A 122 -5.09 5.14 -3.21
C VAL A 122 -5.37 5.06 -1.71
N LEU A 123 -4.60 5.78 -0.88
CA LEU A 123 -4.79 5.84 0.55
C LEU A 123 -6.19 6.36 0.91
N VAL A 124 -6.53 7.55 0.40
CA VAL A 124 -7.81 8.22 0.68
C VAL A 124 -8.98 7.41 0.12
N GLY A 125 -8.88 6.90 -1.11
CA GLY A 125 -9.92 6.07 -1.72
C GLY A 125 -10.17 4.78 -0.96
N SER A 126 -9.10 4.08 -0.56
CA SER A 126 -9.19 2.83 0.21
C SER A 126 -9.77 3.06 1.61
N LEU A 127 -9.37 4.14 2.28
CA LEU A 127 -9.93 4.56 3.57
C LEU A 127 -11.41 4.92 3.45
N ALA A 128 -11.80 5.69 2.43
CA ALA A 128 -13.19 6.09 2.21
C ALA A 128 -14.09 4.86 1.98
N ILE A 129 -13.66 3.92 1.13
CA ILE A 129 -14.41 2.68 0.87
C ILE A 129 -14.51 1.82 2.13
N THR A 130 -13.41 1.70 2.89
CA THR A 130 -13.39 0.96 4.16
C THR A 130 -14.32 1.58 5.19
N ALA A 131 -14.27 2.91 5.36
CA ALA A 131 -15.12 3.65 6.30
C ALA A 131 -16.59 3.54 5.91
N TRP A 132 -16.91 3.63 4.62
CA TRP A 132 -18.28 3.45 4.11
C TRP A 132 -18.82 2.03 4.35
N ARG A 133 -18.02 1.00 4.07
CA ARG A 133 -18.38 -0.41 4.36
C ARG A 133 -18.54 -0.66 5.85
N ALA A 134 -17.61 -0.17 6.67
CA ALA A 134 -17.65 -0.30 8.13
C ALA A 134 -18.87 0.43 8.72
N GLY A 135 -19.19 1.62 8.20
CA GLY A 135 -20.38 2.38 8.55
C GLY A 135 -21.68 1.62 8.22
N ARG A 136 -21.75 1.00 7.03
CA ARG A 136 -22.90 0.16 6.64
C ARG A 136 -23.05 -1.12 7.48
N MET A 137 -21.97 -1.66 8.05
CA MET A 137 -22.04 -2.83 8.95
C MET A 137 -22.46 -2.45 10.37
N ARG A 138 -22.24 -1.20 10.80
CA ARG A 138 -22.59 -0.71 12.14
C ARG A 138 -24.10 -0.44 12.33
N THR A 139 -24.87 -0.37 11.24
CA THR A 139 -26.32 -0.12 11.26
C THR A 139 -27.17 -1.38 11.08
N TRP A 140 -26.58 -2.59 11.13
CA TRP A 140 -27.36 -3.84 11.18
C TRP A 140 -27.89 -4.07 12.61
N THR A 141 -28.99 -3.35 12.88
CA THR A 141 -30.17 -3.80 13.63
C THR A 141 -29.97 -4.38 15.03
N LEU A 142 -30.47 -3.62 16.02
CA LEU A 142 -30.83 -4.00 17.40
C LEU A 142 -31.63 -5.32 17.57
N SER A 143 -31.99 -6.02 16.49
CA SER A 143 -32.86 -7.20 16.49
C SER A 143 -32.18 -8.50 16.93
N ARG A 144 -30.89 -8.47 17.33
CA ARG A 144 -30.24 -9.60 18.05
C ARG A 144 -30.23 -9.42 19.58
N LEU A 145 -31.00 -8.47 20.10
CA LEU A 145 -31.14 -8.20 21.53
C LEU A 145 -32.39 -8.85 22.16
N HIS A 146 -32.93 -9.92 21.58
CA HIS A 146 -33.89 -10.78 22.30
C HIS A 146 -33.15 -12.02 22.83
N PRO A 147 -32.63 -11.93 24.07
CA PRO A 147 -32.07 -13.07 24.77
C PRO A 147 -33.18 -14.07 25.07
N VAL A 148 -32.88 -15.35 24.83
CA VAL A 148 -33.36 -16.52 25.56
C VAL A 148 -34.17 -16.20 26.84
N LEU A 149 -35.47 -15.98 26.68
CA LEU A 149 -36.48 -16.11 27.73
C LEU A 149 -37.68 -16.83 27.12
N SER A 150 -37.53 -18.14 26.92
CA SER A 150 -38.65 -19.06 26.96
C SER A 150 -38.45 -19.92 28.21
N ILE A 151 -39.18 -19.51 29.24
CA ILE A 151 -39.44 -20.26 30.48
C ILE A 151 -40.20 -21.54 30.13
#